data_AF-A0A8T5I1V0-F1
#
_entry.id   AF-A0A8T5I1V0-F1
#
_cell.length_a   1.000
_cell.length_b   1.000
_cell.length_c   1.000
_cell.angle_alpha   90.00
_cell.angle_beta   90.00
_cell.angle_gamma   90.00
#
_symmetry.space_group_name_H-M   'P 1'
#
loop_
_entity.id
_entity.type
_entity.pdbx_description
1 polymer ?
#
loop_
_entity_poly.entity_id
_entity_poly.type
_entity_poly.pdbx_seq_one_letter_code
_entity_poly.pdbx_strand_id
1 'polypeptide(L)'
;MAKKKNRANNSKSKNKKMFSTWHAVPLKGSFMATAMMGFFISAYYVFPQSFNYGIAFMFLFTLMFIAAIISMTKAPIVSERYQ
;
A
#
# COMPACT_ATOMS: atom_id res chain seq x y z
N MET A 1 -55.56 15.07 35.04
CA MET A 1 -54.18 15.56 35.19
C MET A 1 -53.20 14.42 34.98
N ALA A 2 -52.30 14.55 33.98
CA ALA A 2 -50.97 13.91 33.79
C ALA A 2 -50.82 12.37 33.96
N LYS A 3 -50.02 11.61 33.19
CA LYS A 3 -48.79 11.95 32.47
C LYS A 3 -48.44 10.81 31.47
N LYS A 4 -48.35 11.19 30.20
CA LYS A 4 -47.65 10.51 29.10
C LYS A 4 -46.26 10.03 29.53
N LYS A 5 -45.88 8.77 29.26
CA LYS A 5 -44.47 8.44 28.98
C LYS A 5 -44.29 7.17 28.15
N ASN A 6 -44.20 7.42 26.84
CA ASN A 6 -43.63 6.56 25.82
C ASN A 6 -42.35 5.87 26.33
N ARG A 7 -42.35 4.54 26.43
CA ARG A 7 -41.11 3.77 26.57
C ARG A 7 -40.52 3.61 25.19
N ALA A 8 -39.63 4.54 24.89
CA ALA A 8 -38.80 4.56 23.70
C ALA A 8 -38.02 3.24 23.59
N ASN A 9 -38.17 2.60 22.43
CA ASN A 9 -37.32 1.53 21.94
C ASN A 9 -35.87 2.04 21.90
N ASN A 10 -35.08 1.69 22.91
CA ASN A 10 -33.68 2.06 22.98
C ASN A 10 -32.87 1.10 22.10
N SER A 11 -32.93 1.34 20.79
CA SER A 11 -31.97 0.85 19.82
C SER A 11 -30.59 1.45 20.14
N LYS A 12 -29.92 0.88 21.15
CA LYS A 12 -28.47 1.05 21.28
C LYS A 12 -27.79 0.24 20.17
N SER A 13 -27.98 0.68 18.93
CA SER A 13 -27.02 0.47 17.86
C SER A 13 -25.72 1.09 18.37
N LYS A 14 -24.87 0.24 18.94
CA LYS A 14 -23.51 0.58 19.31
C LYS A 14 -22.82 0.91 17.99
N ASN A 15 -22.85 2.19 17.64
CA ASN A 15 -22.11 2.76 16.54
C ASN A 15 -20.62 2.66 16.91
N LYS A 16 -20.07 1.45 16.79
CA LYS A 16 -18.63 1.25 16.72
C LYS A 16 -18.22 2.00 15.46
N LYS A 17 -17.78 3.24 15.62
CA LYS A 17 -16.92 3.88 14.62
C LYS A 17 -15.67 3.02 14.58
N MET A 18 -15.74 2.01 13.74
CA MET A 18 -14.66 1.10 13.42
C MET A 18 -13.67 1.99 12.67
N PHE A 19 -12.80 2.69 13.40
CA PHE A 19 -11.60 3.26 12.83
C PHE A 19 -10.89 2.07 12.19
N SER A 20 -11.03 1.94 10.87
CA SER A 20 -10.35 0.91 10.12
C SER A 20 -8.87 1.22 10.26
N THR A 21 -8.19 0.49 11.15
CA THR A 21 -6.74 0.51 11.25
C THR A 21 -6.23 0.20 9.85
N TRP A 22 -5.57 1.18 9.23
CA TRP A 22 -5.04 1.05 7.88
C TRP A 22 -4.12 -0.16 7.86
N HIS A 23 -4.58 -1.25 7.24
CA HIS A 23 -3.76 -2.44 7.04
C HIS A 23 -2.77 -2.10 5.94
N ALA A 24 -1.58 -1.64 6.34
CA ALA A 24 -0.45 -1.46 5.44
C ALA A 24 0.01 -2.85 4.97
N VAL A 25 -0.60 -3.32 3.88
CA VAL A 25 -0.21 -4.56 3.23
C VAL A 25 1.13 -4.31 2.55
N PRO A 26 2.16 -5.15 2.75
CA PRO A 26 3.41 -5.01 2.02
C PRO A 26 3.11 -5.01 0.51
N LEU A 27 3.81 -4.14 -0.22
CA LEU A 27 3.62 -3.98 -1.66
C LEU A 27 3.84 -5.34 -2.35
N LYS A 28 2.95 -5.71 -3.29
CA LYS A 28 3.01 -7.03 -3.94
C LYS A 28 4.36 -7.22 -4.64
N GLY A 29 4.94 -8.42 -4.50
CA GLY A 29 6.17 -8.83 -5.19
C GLY A 29 6.15 -8.60 -6.70
N SER A 30 4.97 -8.60 -7.31
CA SER A 30 4.77 -8.25 -8.73
C SER A 30 5.29 -6.86 -9.09
N PHE A 31 5.22 -5.88 -8.19
CA PHE A 31 5.75 -4.53 -8.44
C PHE A 31 7.27 -4.54 -8.56
N MET A 32 7.95 -5.29 -7.69
CA MET A 32 9.40 -5.49 -7.76
C MET A 32 9.79 -6.24 -9.03
N ALA A 33 9.03 -7.28 -9.42
CA ALA A 33 9.27 -8.01 -10.66
C ALA A 33 9.14 -7.10 -11.90
N THR A 34 8.15 -6.22 -11.95
CA THR A 34 8.01 -5.23 -13.01
C THR A 34 9.19 -4.26 -13.04
N ALA A 35 9.70 -3.82 -11.88
CA ALA A 35 10.89 -2.96 -11.82
C ALA A 35 12.14 -3.66 -12.39
N MET A 36 12.34 -4.94 -12.04
CA MET A 36 13.44 -5.73 -12.58
C MET A 36 13.30 -5.95 -14.09
N MET A 37 12.10 -6.30 -14.55
CA MET A 37 11.84 -6.52 -15.97
C MET A 37 12.06 -5.24 -16.79
N GLY A 38 11.53 -4.11 -16.31
CA GLY A 38 11.73 -2.80 -16.93
C GLY A 38 13.19 -2.38 -16.97
N PHE A 39 13.97 -2.66 -15.91
CA PHE A 39 15.40 -2.42 -15.89
C PHE A 39 16.13 -3.22 -16.97
N PHE A 40 15.83 -4.52 -17.12
CA PHE A 40 16.44 -5.36 -18.16
C PHE A 40 16.07 -4.90 -19.58
N ILE A 41 14.81 -4.54 -19.80
CA ILE A 41 14.34 -4.01 -21.08
C ILE A 41 15.05 -2.69 -21.40
N SER A 42 15.20 -1.81 -20.41
CA SER A 42 15.93 -0.55 -20.59
C SER A 42 17.39 -0.79 -20.94
N ALA A 43 18.06 -1.72 -20.26
CA ALA A 43 19.48 -2.01 -20.45
C ALA A 43 19.78 -2.67 -21.81
N TYR A 44 18.95 -3.64 -22.24
CA TYR A 44 19.22 -4.39 -23.48
C TYR A 44 18.58 -3.77 -24.73
N TYR A 45 17.41 -3.15 -24.60
CA TYR A 45 16.64 -2.69 -25.77
C TYR A 45 16.70 -1.18 -25.96
N VAL A 46 16.63 -0.40 -24.87
CA VAL A 46 16.52 1.06 -24.97
C VAL A 46 17.90 1.75 -25.01
N PHE A 47 18.85 1.27 -24.22
CA PHE A 47 20.21 1.80 -24.19
C PHE A 47 20.92 1.81 -25.56
N PRO A 48 20.92 0.73 -26.37
CA PRO A 48 21.56 0.76 -27.68
C PRO A 48 20.81 1.63 -28.71
N GLN A 49 19.49 1.80 -28.55
CA GLN A 49 18.70 2.61 -29.48
C GLN A 49 18.82 4.11 -29.17
N SER A 50 18.92 4.47 -27.90
CA SER A 50 19.00 5.87 -27.48
C SER A 50 19.63 6.00 -26.11
N PHE A 51 20.86 6.50 -26.07
CA PHE A 51 21.64 6.65 -24.84
C PHE A 51 20.90 7.49 -23.78
N ASN A 52 20.36 8.65 -24.17
CA ASN A 52 19.67 9.56 -23.25
C ASN A 52 18.43 8.91 -22.61
N TYR A 53 17.61 8.23 -23.42
CA TYR A 53 16.41 7.55 -22.92
C TYR A 53 16.76 6.31 -22.11
N GLY A 54 17.77 5.52 -22.52
CA GLY A 54 18.21 4.35 -21.79
C GLY A 54 18.70 4.69 -20.39
N ILE A 55 19.51 5.73 -20.24
CA ILE A 55 19.96 6.22 -18.92
C ILE A 55 18.78 6.70 -18.08
N ALA A 56 17.86 7.49 -18.65
CA ALA A 56 16.70 8.00 -17.92
C ALA A 56 15.81 6.86 -17.39
N PHE A 57 15.51 5.86 -18.23
CA PHE A 57 14.71 4.70 -17.83
C PHE A 57 15.45 3.79 -16.84
N MET A 58 16.75 3.55 -16.99
CA MET A 58 17.53 2.82 -15.99
C MET A 58 17.48 3.51 -14.63
N PHE A 59 17.59 4.83 -14.59
CA PHE A 59 17.51 5.60 -13.34
C PHE A 59 16.12 5.50 -12.71
N LEU A 60 15.07 5.64 -13.52
CA LEU A 60 13.67 5.48 -13.09
C LEU A 60 13.41 4.09 -12.49
N PHE A 61 13.79 3.01 -13.20
CA PHE A 61 13.56 1.64 -12.72
C PHE A 61 14.40 1.32 -11.48
N THR A 62 15.61 1.87 -11.38
CA THR A 62 16.46 1.73 -10.19
C THR A 62 15.83 2.41 -8.97
N LEU A 63 15.35 3.65 -9.12
CA LEU A 63 14.61 4.35 -8.06
C LEU A 63 13.34 3.59 -7.66
N MET A 64 12.60 3.08 -8.64
CA MET A 64 11.40 2.29 -8.41
C MET A 64 11.70 0.99 -7.66
N PHE A 65 12.83 0.34 -7.96
CA PHE A 65 13.30 -0.85 -7.26
C PHE A 65 13.66 -0.57 -5.80
N ILE A 66 14.39 0.52 -5.53
CA ILE A 66 14.73 0.94 -4.16
C ILE A 66 13.44 1.26 -3.36
N ALA A 67 12.50 1.97 -3.97
CA ALA A 67 11.20 2.25 -3.36
C ALA A 67 10.43 0.96 -3.05
N ALA A 68 10.45 -0.02 -3.95
CA ALA A 68 9.82 -1.33 -3.75
C ALA A 68 10.42 -2.06 -2.54
N ILE A 69 11.76 -2.09 -2.42
CA ILE A 69 12.45 -2.69 -1.27
C ILE A 69 12.01 -2.00 0.03
N ILE A 70 12.08 -0.66 0.10
CA ILE A 70 11.70 0.09 1.31
C ILE A 70 10.24 -0.19 1.69
N SER A 71 9.35 -0.26 0.70
CA SER A 71 7.92 -0.51 0.93
C SER A 71 7.62 -1.91 1.45
N MET A 72 8.44 -2.92 1.12
CA MET A 72 8.29 -4.28 1.64
C MET A 72 8.91 -4.43 3.04
N THR A 73 10.00 -3.72 3.32
CA THR A 73 10.68 -3.77 4.63
C THR A 73 9.89 -3.06 5.73
N LYS A 74 8.97 -2.15 5.39
CA LYS A 74 8.06 -1.46 6.33
C LYS A 74 6.80 -2.27 6.67
N ALA A 75 6.87 -3.60 6.65
CA ALA A 75 5.76 -4.45 7.04
C ALA A 75 5.37 -4.15 8.51
N PRO A 76 4.07 -4.00 8.83
CA PRO A 76 3.66 -3.72 10.18
C PRO A 76 4.00 -4.95 11.03
N ILE A 77 4.89 -4.77 12.00
CA ILE A 77 4.87 -5.51 13.26
C ILE A 77 3.53 -5.18 13.92
N VAL A 78 2.45 -5.80 13.45
CA VAL A 78 1.31 -6.09 14.31
C VAL A 78 1.88 -7.05 15.33
N SER A 79 2.42 -6.48 16.40
CA SER A 79 2.41 -7.12 17.70
C SER A 79 0.93 -7.33 18.00
N GLU A 80 0.46 -8.51 17.65
CA GLU A 80 -0.84 -9.03 18.03
C GLU A 80 -0.85 -9.20 19.56
N ARG A 81 -0.95 -8.07 20.25
CA ARG A 81 -1.17 -7.96 21.69
C ARG A 81 -2.65 -7.74 21.90
N TYR A 82 -3.43 -8.79 21.63
CA TYR A 82 -4.65 -9.08 22.36
C TYR A 82 -4.34 -10.30 23.26
N GLN A 83 -3.88 -10.00 24.47
CA GLN A 83 -4.24 -10.76 25.67
C GLN A 83 -5.57 -10.19 26.16
#